data_AF-A0A374BP50-F1
#
_entry.id   AF-A0A374BP50-F1
#
_cell.length_a   1.000
_cell.length_b   1.000
_cell.length_c   1.000
_cell.angle_alpha   90.00
_cell.angle_beta   90.00
_cell.angle_gamma   90.00
#
_symmetry.space_group_name_H-M   'P 1'
#
loop_
_entity.id
_entity.type
_entity.pdbx_description
1 polymer ?
#
loop_
_entity_poly.entity_id
_entity_poly.type
_entity_poly.pdbx_seq_one_letter_code
_entity_poly.pdbx_strand_id
1 'polypeptide(L)'
;MRFRSYDYSDKGIWLQPSNSDGTVDRWLDNKYNLMNTLQHEYFHKLDDQRNTYKNHLLHASVDERASRTRTFAHTSDKWKLNVAAEFSEYVMNAYYQPNENTKADVMNLIDKFNRNNTGNIFLKFNPDARIMDIKINNLEKTIKYVPSIDKFNFIVSNNKK
;
A
#
# COMPACT_ATOMS: atom_id res chain seq x y z
N MET A 1 -7.35 -0.27 -9.33
CA MET A 1 -8.79 0.00 -9.17
C MET A 1 -8.99 0.40 -7.71
N ARG A 2 -9.55 1.59 -7.42
CA ARG A 2 -9.60 2.13 -6.06
C ARG A 2 -11.02 1.97 -5.52
N PHE A 3 -11.20 1.09 -4.54
CA PHE A 3 -12.51 0.77 -3.93
C PHE A 3 -12.70 1.35 -2.53
N ARG A 4 -11.66 2.02 -2.03
CA ARG A 4 -11.52 2.46 -0.64
C ARG A 4 -10.67 3.72 -0.56
N SER A 5 -10.96 4.55 0.43
CA SER A 5 -10.10 5.68 0.79
C SER A 5 -10.42 6.19 2.18
N TYR A 6 -9.38 6.46 2.97
CA TYR A 6 -9.45 7.44 4.04
C TYR A 6 -9.51 8.85 3.44
N ASP A 7 -10.58 9.59 3.74
CA ASP A 7 -10.76 10.97 3.31
C ASP A 7 -10.24 11.92 4.40
N TYR A 8 -9.29 12.78 4.00
CA TYR A 8 -8.60 13.69 4.91
C TYR A 8 -9.44 14.94 5.26
N SER A 9 -10.50 15.24 4.51
CA SER A 9 -11.39 16.37 4.73
C SER A 9 -12.46 16.06 5.77
N ASP A 10 -13.12 14.90 5.66
CA ASP A 10 -14.20 14.50 6.58
C ASP A 10 -13.75 13.49 7.66
N LYS A 11 -12.51 13.00 7.58
CA LYS A 11 -11.90 12.03 8.50
C LYS A 11 -12.58 10.65 8.51
N GLY A 12 -13.36 10.35 7.47
CA GLY A 12 -14.08 9.12 7.24
C GLY A 12 -13.26 8.07 6.48
N ILE A 13 -13.59 6.80 6.71
CA ILE A 13 -13.14 5.70 5.83
C ILE A 13 -14.30 5.41 4.88
N TRP A 14 -14.08 5.67 3.60
CA TRP A 14 -15.06 5.44 2.55
C TRP A 14 -14.78 4.10 1.87
N LEU A 15 -15.84 3.32 1.70
CA LEU A 15 -15.87 2.14 0.86
C LEU A 15 -16.84 2.42 -0.29
N GLN A 16 -16.36 2.33 -1.52
CA GLN A 16 -17.19 2.57 -2.69
C GLN A 16 -17.97 1.29 -3.02
N PRO A 17 -19.31 1.31 -3.04
CA PRO A 17 -20.08 0.24 -3.67
C PRO A 17 -19.65 0.21 -5.14
N SER A 18 -19.02 -0.88 -5.52
CA SER A 18 -18.22 -0.97 -6.74
C SER A 18 -19.05 -1.46 -7.93
N ASN A 19 -20.25 -1.95 -7.63
CA ASN A 19 -21.20 -2.47 -8.60
C ASN A 19 -22.39 -1.50 -8.73
N SER A 20 -23.00 -1.47 -9.92
CA SER A 20 -24.10 -0.57 -10.25
C SER A 20 -25.38 -0.82 -9.44
N ASP A 21 -25.46 -1.93 -8.70
CA ASP A 21 -26.57 -2.34 -7.84
C ASP A 21 -26.37 -1.96 -6.36
N GLY A 22 -25.30 -1.24 -6.03
CA GLY A 22 -25.00 -0.83 -4.66
C GLY A 22 -24.27 -1.88 -3.82
N THR A 23 -23.84 -3.00 -4.43
CA THR A 23 -23.04 -4.03 -3.74
C THR A 23 -21.53 -3.72 -3.78
N VAL A 24 -20.77 -4.36 -2.89
CA VAL A 24 -19.31 -4.23 -2.83
C VAL A 24 -18.63 -5.02 -3.95
N ASP A 25 -17.44 -4.60 -4.39
CA ASP A 25 -16.64 -5.39 -5.34
C ASP A 25 -16.47 -6.83 -4.85
N ARG A 26 -16.51 -7.80 -5.77
CA ARG A 26 -16.26 -9.22 -5.47
C ARG A 26 -14.94 -9.49 -4.74
N TRP A 27 -13.95 -8.62 -4.84
CA TRP A 27 -12.71 -8.72 -4.08
C TRP A 27 -12.93 -8.50 -2.58
N LEU A 28 -13.95 -7.72 -2.21
CA LEU A 28 -14.39 -7.44 -0.85
C LEU A 28 -15.47 -8.42 -0.37
N ASP A 29 -16.01 -9.26 -1.26
CA ASP A 29 -16.81 -10.47 -0.94
C ASP A 29 -15.92 -11.62 -0.40
N ASN A 30 -14.93 -11.23 0.40
CA ASN A 30 -14.14 -12.09 1.27
C ASN A 30 -13.94 -11.30 2.55
N LYS A 31 -14.40 -11.85 3.67
CA LYS A 31 -14.35 -11.19 4.98
C LYS A 31 -12.96 -10.66 5.33
N TYR A 32 -11.90 -11.43 5.05
CA TYR A 32 -10.54 -11.04 5.40
C TYR A 32 -9.99 -9.95 4.49
N ASN A 33 -10.33 -9.96 3.21
CA ASN A 33 -9.97 -8.87 2.28
C ASN A 33 -10.62 -7.55 2.70
N LEU A 34 -11.90 -7.59 3.10
CA LEU A 34 -12.61 -6.42 3.62
C LEU A 34 -12.00 -5.93 4.94
N MET A 35 -11.72 -6.83 5.89
CA MET A 35 -11.08 -6.46 7.16
C MET A 35 -9.68 -5.87 6.96
N ASN A 36 -8.89 -6.43 6.04
CA ASN A 36 -7.56 -5.92 5.73
C ASN A 36 -7.61 -4.56 5.01
N THR A 37 -8.59 -4.36 4.13
CA THR A 37 -8.94 -3.07 3.53
C THR A 37 -9.20 -2.01 4.60
N LEU A 38 -10.09 -2.29 5.54
CA LEU A 38 -10.40 -1.36 6.64
C LEU A 38 -9.18 -1.07 7.52
N GLN A 39 -8.35 -2.08 7.75
CA GLN A 39 -7.12 -1.94 8.52
C GLN A 39 -6.09 -1.03 7.83
N HIS A 40 -5.95 -1.13 6.50
CA HIS A 40 -5.11 -0.24 5.70
C HIS A 40 -5.58 1.22 5.83
N GLU A 41 -6.87 1.49 5.60
CA GLU A 41 -7.41 2.85 5.71
C GLU A 41 -7.36 3.39 7.16
N TYR A 42 -7.48 2.52 8.16
CA TYR A 42 -7.29 2.91 9.55
C TYR A 42 -5.85 3.37 9.84
N PHE A 43 -4.84 2.78 9.20
CA PHE A 43 -3.46 3.28 9.34
C PHE A 43 -3.27 4.65 8.68
N HIS A 44 -3.92 4.93 7.55
CA HIS A 44 -3.98 6.30 7.01
C HIS A 44 -4.60 7.28 8.00
N LYS A 45 -5.70 6.90 8.68
CA LYS A 45 -6.30 7.71 9.74
C LYS A 45 -5.34 7.98 10.89
N LEU A 46 -4.61 6.97 11.36
CA LEU A 46 -3.63 7.13 12.44
C LEU A 46 -2.46 8.03 12.03
N ASP A 47 -2.03 7.99 10.78
CA ASP A 47 -0.95 8.86 10.28
C ASP A 47 -1.41 10.31 10.15
N ASP A 48 -2.66 10.53 9.70
CA ASP A 48 -3.26 11.86 9.66
C ASP A 48 -3.38 12.49 11.05
N GLN A 49 -3.82 11.71 12.04
CA GLN A 49 -3.90 12.15 13.44
C GLN A 49 -2.54 12.55 14.02
N ARG A 50 -1.45 12.02 13.47
CA ARG A 50 -0.07 12.34 13.87
C ARG A 50 0.56 13.45 13.01
N ASN A 51 -0.17 14.00 12.03
CA ASN A 51 0.34 14.94 11.05
C ASN A 51 1.58 14.43 10.31
N THR A 52 1.64 13.13 10.00
CA THR A 52 2.79 12.56 9.30
C THR A 52 2.88 13.07 7.85
N TYR A 53 4.09 13.37 7.39
CA TYR A 53 4.33 13.84 6.02
C TYR A 53 3.95 12.79 4.96
N LYS A 54 3.10 13.18 4.01
CA LYS A 54 2.51 12.26 3.03
C LYS A 54 3.43 12.14 1.81
N ASN A 55 4.06 10.98 1.66
CA ASN A 55 4.90 10.63 0.51
C ASN A 55 4.75 9.16 0.13
N HIS A 56 5.41 8.75 -0.97
CA HIS A 56 5.40 7.36 -1.44
C HIS A 56 5.82 6.37 -0.34
N LEU A 57 6.82 6.72 0.47
CA LEU A 57 7.31 5.87 1.56
C LEU A 57 6.27 5.67 2.67
N LEU A 58 5.55 6.73 3.05
CA LEU A 58 4.50 6.65 4.07
C LEU A 58 3.39 5.71 3.62
N HIS A 59 2.94 5.80 2.36
CA HIS A 59 1.93 4.88 1.86
C HIS A 59 2.43 3.43 1.82
N ALA A 60 3.65 3.19 1.35
CA ALA A 60 4.26 1.85 1.45
C ALA A 60 4.31 1.34 2.91
N SER A 61 4.52 2.22 3.89
CA SER A 61 4.50 1.86 5.31
C SER A 61 3.11 1.47 5.83
N VAL A 62 2.05 1.99 5.21
CA VAL A 62 0.66 1.58 5.50
C VAL A 62 0.45 0.15 5.01
N ASP A 63 0.89 -0.18 3.80
CA ASP A 63 0.84 -1.54 3.27
C ASP A 63 1.67 -2.52 4.10
N GLU A 64 2.87 -2.14 4.54
CA GLU A 64 3.68 -2.96 5.46
C GLU A 64 2.96 -3.20 6.80
N ARG A 65 2.37 -2.17 7.40
CA ARG A 65 1.65 -2.32 8.66
C ARG A 65 0.37 -3.13 8.51
N ALA A 66 -0.31 -3.05 7.36
CA ALA A 66 -1.48 -3.86 7.06
C ALA A 66 -1.10 -5.32 6.79
N SER A 67 0.04 -5.58 6.15
CA SER A 67 0.47 -6.93 5.78
C SER A 67 0.97 -7.78 6.96
N ARG A 68 1.35 -7.18 8.08
CA ARG A 68 1.73 -7.89 9.31
C ARG A 68 0.56 -8.33 10.20
N THR A 69 -0.68 -8.04 9.79
CA THR A 69 -1.86 -8.28 10.64
C THR A 69 -2.42 -9.69 10.46
N ARG A 70 -3.03 -10.23 11.53
CA ARG A 70 -3.73 -11.53 11.46
C ARG A 70 -4.79 -11.57 10.35
N THR A 71 -5.44 -10.44 10.06
CA THR A 71 -6.44 -10.38 8.98
C THR A 71 -5.78 -10.62 7.62
N PHE A 72 -4.59 -10.07 7.38
CA PHE A 72 -3.85 -10.29 6.13
C PHE A 72 -3.49 -11.75 5.90
N ALA A 73 -3.11 -12.48 6.96
CA ALA A 73 -2.75 -13.91 6.87
C ALA A 73 -3.85 -14.76 6.20
N HIS A 74 -5.12 -14.38 6.41
CA HIS A 74 -6.29 -15.11 5.93
C HIS A 74 -6.90 -14.52 4.65
N THR A 75 -6.28 -13.49 4.06
CA THR A 75 -6.71 -12.95 2.76
C THR A 75 -6.40 -13.93 1.63
N SER A 76 -7.10 -13.76 0.50
CA SER A 76 -6.82 -14.58 -0.68
C SER A 76 -5.42 -14.29 -1.25
N ASP A 77 -4.81 -15.27 -1.92
CA ASP A 77 -3.48 -15.06 -2.53
C ASP A 77 -3.50 -13.96 -3.61
N LYS A 78 -4.65 -13.78 -4.28
CA LYS A 78 -4.87 -12.66 -5.20
C LYS A 78 -4.82 -11.30 -4.49
N TRP A 79 -5.36 -11.22 -3.27
CA TRP A 79 -5.29 -10.03 -2.44
C TRP A 79 -3.85 -9.75 -1.99
N LYS A 80 -3.15 -10.77 -1.50
CA LYS A 80 -1.73 -10.68 -1.12
C LYS A 80 -0.86 -10.19 -2.27
N LEU A 81 -1.07 -10.72 -3.48
CA LEU A 81 -0.37 -10.29 -4.68
C LEU A 81 -0.67 -8.83 -5.04
N ASN A 82 -1.90 -8.38 -4.85
CA ASN A 82 -2.26 -6.98 -5.08
C ASN A 82 -1.55 -6.04 -4.09
N VAL A 83 -1.59 -6.36 -2.79
CA VAL A 83 -0.91 -5.57 -1.76
C VAL A 83 0.61 -5.55 -1.99
N ALA A 84 1.21 -6.68 -2.35
CA ALA A 84 2.63 -6.75 -2.69
C ALA A 84 2.97 -5.89 -3.91
N ALA A 85 2.12 -5.89 -4.94
CA ALA A 85 2.32 -5.08 -6.14
C ALA A 85 2.20 -3.58 -5.83
N GLU A 86 1.17 -3.16 -5.08
CA GLU A 86 0.98 -1.76 -4.65
C GLU A 86 2.17 -1.29 -3.80
N PHE A 87 2.56 -2.08 -2.78
CA PHE A 87 3.75 -1.81 -1.98
C PHE A 87 4.99 -1.65 -2.86
N SER A 88 5.20 -2.55 -3.82
CA SER A 88 6.33 -2.53 -4.75
C SER A 88 6.38 -1.26 -5.60
N GLU A 89 5.23 -0.82 -6.13
CA GLU A 89 5.12 0.43 -6.88
C GLU A 89 5.50 1.63 -6.01
N TYR A 90 5.02 1.69 -4.77
CA TYR A 90 5.32 2.81 -3.86
C TYR A 90 6.78 2.82 -3.42
N VAL A 91 7.38 1.69 -3.03
CA VAL A 91 8.80 1.67 -2.62
C VAL A 91 9.73 1.98 -3.79
N MET A 92 9.44 1.50 -5.01
CA MET A 92 10.23 1.87 -6.18
C MET A 92 10.09 3.37 -6.49
N ASN A 93 8.89 3.94 -6.38
CA ASN A 93 8.70 5.38 -6.52
C ASN A 93 9.41 6.19 -5.43
N ALA A 94 9.38 5.74 -4.17
CA ALA A 94 10.15 6.37 -3.10
C ALA A 94 11.67 6.28 -3.33
N TYR A 95 12.15 5.23 -4.00
CA TYR A 95 13.57 5.04 -4.32
C TYR A 95 14.05 5.95 -5.47
N TYR A 96 13.28 6.03 -6.56
CA TYR A 96 13.66 6.79 -7.75
C TYR A 96 13.15 8.24 -7.76
N GLN A 97 12.12 8.54 -6.97
CA GLN A 97 11.52 9.88 -6.81
C GLN A 97 11.39 10.20 -5.30
N PRO A 98 12.53 10.34 -4.59
CA PRO A 98 12.53 10.56 -3.16
C PRO A 98 11.83 11.88 -2.80
N ASN A 99 11.02 11.85 -1.76
CA ASN A 99 10.35 13.03 -1.21
C ASN A 99 10.35 12.93 0.32
N GLU A 100 11.28 13.61 0.98
CA GLU A 100 11.52 13.49 2.43
C GLU A 100 11.83 12.04 2.87
N ASN A 101 12.52 11.27 2.03
CA ASN A 101 13.04 9.95 2.36
C ASN A 101 14.40 9.69 1.71
N THR A 102 15.18 8.78 2.29
CA THR A 102 16.43 8.29 1.70
C THR A 102 16.22 6.94 0.98
N LYS A 103 17.19 6.53 0.17
CA LYS A 103 17.22 5.17 -0.40
C LYS A 103 17.35 4.10 0.69
N ALA A 104 18.07 4.40 1.78
CA ALA A 104 18.22 3.47 2.90
C ALA A 104 16.88 3.22 3.61
N ASP A 105 16.05 4.25 3.78
CA ASP A 105 14.71 4.10 4.36
C ASP A 105 13.84 3.15 3.53
N VAL A 106 13.95 3.24 2.20
CA VAL A 106 13.25 2.34 1.28
C VAL A 106 13.72 0.90 1.45
N MET A 107 15.04 0.66 1.45
CA MET A 107 15.59 -0.69 1.61
C MET A 107 15.20 -1.30 2.95
N ASN A 108 15.25 -0.49 4.03
CA ASN A 108 14.81 -0.92 5.36
C ASN A 108 13.32 -1.29 5.39
N LEU A 109 12.47 -0.56 4.66
CA LEU A 109 11.04 -0.86 4.60
C LEU A 109 10.76 -2.15 3.81
N ILE A 110 11.47 -2.40 2.71
CA ILE A 110 11.39 -3.67 1.95
C ILE A 110 11.79 -4.84 2.85
N ASP A 111 12.91 -4.71 3.56
CA ASP A 111 13.38 -5.70 4.53
C ASP A 111 12.35 -5.98 5.62
N LYS A 112 11.75 -4.92 6.16
CA LYS A 112 10.72 -5.01 7.20
C LYS A 112 9.47 -5.73 6.68
N PHE A 113 9.03 -5.41 5.46
CA PHE A 113 7.93 -6.11 4.79
C PHE A 113 8.23 -7.60 4.64
N ASN A 114 9.41 -7.95 4.11
CA ASN A 114 9.83 -9.35 3.93
C ASN A 114 9.88 -10.15 5.23
N ARG A 115 10.31 -9.53 6.32
CA ARG A 115 10.42 -10.20 7.63
C ARG A 115 9.07 -10.37 8.33
N ASN A 116 8.16 -9.40 8.18
CA ASN A 116 6.99 -9.29 9.06
C ASN A 116 5.65 -9.58 8.41
N ASN A 117 5.57 -9.60 7.07
CA ASN A 117 4.29 -9.88 6.42
C ASN A 117 3.82 -11.30 6.79
N THR A 118 2.52 -11.44 7.09
CA THR A 118 1.93 -12.75 7.44
C THR A 118 1.39 -13.49 6.22
N GLY A 119 1.73 -13.03 5.01
CA GLY A 119 1.23 -13.56 3.74
C GLY A 119 2.20 -14.51 3.03
N ASN A 120 3.35 -14.83 3.65
CA ASN A 120 4.44 -15.60 3.05
C ASN A 120 4.93 -14.99 1.72
N ILE A 121 5.03 -13.66 1.69
CA ILE A 121 5.47 -12.89 0.52
C ILE A 121 6.96 -12.62 0.66
N PHE A 122 7.70 -12.83 -0.42
CA PHE A 122 9.09 -12.44 -0.53
C PHE A 122 9.29 -11.49 -1.71
N LEU A 123 9.88 -10.34 -1.43
CA LEU A 123 10.21 -9.28 -2.39
C LEU A 123 11.71 -9.25 -2.62
N LYS A 124 12.13 -9.24 -3.88
CA LYS A 124 13.53 -9.04 -4.27
C LYS A 124 13.62 -7.82 -5.18
N PHE A 125 14.13 -6.72 -4.63
CA PHE A 125 14.31 -5.48 -5.38
C PHE A 125 15.64 -5.51 -6.14
N ASN A 126 15.60 -5.20 -7.43
CA ASN A 126 16.79 -4.97 -8.26
C ASN A 126 16.79 -3.52 -8.77
N PRO A 127 17.53 -2.62 -8.10
CA PRO A 127 17.57 -1.21 -8.47
C PRO A 127 18.18 -0.93 -9.84
N ASP A 128 19.11 -1.75 -10.31
CA ASP A 128 19.80 -1.54 -11.59
C ASP A 128 18.90 -1.93 -12.76
N ALA A 129 18.19 -3.06 -12.62
CA ALA A 129 17.19 -3.50 -13.60
C ALA A 129 15.85 -2.77 -13.46
N ARG A 130 15.66 -1.98 -12.40
CA ARG A 130 14.42 -1.25 -12.09
C ARG A 130 13.19 -2.16 -12.01
N ILE A 131 13.37 -3.31 -11.34
CA ILE A 131 12.33 -4.31 -11.17
C ILE A 131 12.21 -4.74 -9.71
N MET A 132 11.01 -5.21 -9.35
CA MET A 132 10.74 -5.94 -8.12
C MET A 132 10.19 -7.32 -8.47
N ASP A 133 10.87 -8.38 -8.04
CA ASP A 133 10.35 -9.74 -8.10
C ASP A 133 9.56 -10.04 -6.82
N ILE A 134 8.35 -10.55 -7.00
CA ILE A 134 7.41 -10.91 -5.93
C ILE A 134 7.23 -12.43 -5.99
N LYS A 135 7.45 -13.11 -4.87
CA LYS A 135 7.15 -14.54 -4.68
C LYS A 135 6.12 -14.71 -3.59
N ILE A 136 5.06 -15.47 -3.86
CA ILE A 136 3.99 -15.80 -2.91
C ILE A 136 3.62 -17.25 -3.13
N ASN A 137 3.94 -18.12 -2.17
CA ASN A 137 3.76 -19.57 -2.33
C ASN A 137 4.41 -20.06 -3.65
N ASN A 138 3.63 -20.60 -4.58
CA ASN A 138 4.09 -21.07 -5.91
C ASN A 138 3.88 -20.04 -7.03
N LEU A 139 3.54 -18.79 -6.69
CA LEU A 139 3.31 -17.71 -7.65
C LEU A 139 4.51 -16.78 -7.67
N GLU A 140 4.95 -16.43 -8.87
CA GLU A 140 5.99 -15.41 -9.09
C GLU A 140 5.47 -14.32 -10.02
N LYS A 141 5.82 -13.06 -9.73
CA LYS A 141 5.48 -11.90 -10.55
C LYS A 141 6.61 -10.88 -10.51
N THR A 142 7.01 -10.37 -11.66
CA THR A 142 7.94 -9.24 -11.76
C THR A 142 7.17 -7.96 -12.06
N ILE A 143 7.38 -6.93 -11.24
CA ILE A 143 6.90 -5.57 -11.48
C ILE A 143 8.05 -4.75 -12.04
N LYS A 144 7.83 -4.07 -13.17
CA LYS A 144 8.77 -3.09 -13.70
C LYS A 144 8.44 -1.70 -13.13
N TYR A 145 9.46 -0.93 -12.81
CA TYR A 145 9.28 0.44 -12.36
C TYR A 145 8.58 1.27 -13.44
N VAL A 146 7.52 1.97 -13.02
CA VAL A 146 6.88 3.02 -13.79
C VAL A 146 6.88 4.28 -12.91
N PRO A 147 7.41 5.41 -13.39
CA PRO A 147 7.31 6.66 -12.67
C PRO A 147 5.85 7.00 -12.39
N SER A 148 5.55 7.27 -11.13
CA SER A 148 4.27 7.85 -10.74
C SER A 148 4.17 9.25 -11.35
N ILE A 149 3.21 9.43 -12.26
CA ILE A 149 2.92 10.72 -12.90
C ILE A 149 2.06 11.60 -11.97
N ASP A 150 1.30 11.00 -11.03
CA ASP A 150 0.33 11.71 -10.18
C ASP A 150 -0.12 10.88 -8.95
N LYS A 151 0.66 10.78 -7.86
CA LYS A 151 0.13 10.15 -6.62
C LYS A 151 0.41 10.85 -5.28
N PHE A 152 1.14 11.97 -5.25
CA PHE A 152 1.37 12.73 -4.00
C PHE A 152 1.15 14.24 -4.09
N ASN A 153 0.30 14.69 -5.03
CA ASN A 153 -0.39 15.98 -4.89
C ASN A 153 -1.61 15.81 -3.96
N PHE A 154 -1.44 15.27 -2.75
CA PHE A 154 -2.41 15.58 -1.71
C PHE A 154 -2.12 17.00 -1.28
N ILE A 155 -2.92 17.93 -1.80
CA ILE A 155 -3.05 19.33 -1.37
C ILE A 155 -2.49 19.50 0.05
N VAL A 156 -1.23 19.93 0.14
CA VAL A 156 -0.81 20.68 1.32
C VAL A 156 -1.66 21.93 1.22
N SER A 157 -2.55 22.11 2.20
CA SER A 157 -3.20 23.39 2.43
C SER A 157 -2.13 24.47 2.25
N ASN A 158 -2.22 25.23 1.16
CA ASN A 158 -1.45 26.44 0.98
C ASN A 158 -1.60 27.24 2.28
N ASN A 159 -0.48 27.48 2.94
CA ASN A 159 -0.25 28.51 3.94
C ASN A 159 -1.50 28.95 4.72
N LYS A 160 -1.66 28.45 5.95
CA LYS A 160 -2.37 29.24 6.95
C LYS A 160 -1.59 30.54 7.12
N LYS A 161 -2.18 31.63 6.59
CA LYS A 161 -1.89 33.01 7.01
C LYS A 161 -2.07 33.15 8.51
#